data_AF-A0A840XXT8-F1
#
_entry.id   AF-A0A840XXT8-F1
#
_cell.length_a   1.000
_cell.length_b   1.000
_cell.length_c   1.000
_cell.angle_alpha   90.00
_cell.angle_beta   90.00
_cell.angle_gamma   90.00
#
_symmetry.space_group_name_H-M   'P 1'
#
loop_
_entity.id
_entity.type
_entity.pdbx_description
1 polymer ?
#
loop_
_entity_poly.entity_id
_entity_poly.type
_entity_poly.pdbx_seq_one_letter_code
_entity_poly.pdbx_strand_id
1 'polypeptide(L)' 'MPIIPLILIAAGFAGNLLLVVLLLGDATAPGRMPLAVAAVLALGGAGLMLAGLRMLEPRRREGLDQRS' A
#
# COMPACT_ATOMS: atom_id res chain seq x y z
N MET A 1 15.64 8.55 10.77
CA MET A 1 14.90 8.01 9.60
C MET A 1 13.42 8.20 9.86
N PRO A 2 12.61 8.74 8.94
CA PRO A 2 11.20 8.99 9.19
C PRO A 2 10.48 7.63 9.34
N ILE A 3 10.07 7.30 10.57
CA ILE A 3 9.48 6.00 10.93
C ILE A 3 8.06 5.86 10.36
N ILE A 4 7.32 6.97 10.30
CA ILE A 4 5.93 7.04 9.84
C ILE A 4 5.71 6.46 8.43
N PRO A 5 6.45 6.88 7.38
CA PRO A 5 6.26 6.31 6.04
C PRO A 5 6.61 4.82 5.96
N LEU A 6 7.59 4.38 6.76
CA LEU A 6 7.95 2.96 6.87
C LEU A 6 6.79 2.14 7.46
N ILE A 7 6.12 2.66 8.49
CA ILE A 7 4.91 2.05 9.06
C ILE A 7 3.78 1.99 8.01
N LEU A 8 3.56 3.05 7.24
CA LEU A 8 2.53 3.08 6.19
C LEU A 8 2.80 2.00 5.11
N ILE A 9 4.04 1.89 4.66
CA ILE A 9 4.44 0.86 3.67
C ILE A 9 4.27 -0.54 4.26
N ALA A 10 4.75 -0.77 5.49
CA ALA A 10 4.65 -2.06 6.16
C ALA A 10 3.20 -2.48 6.40
N ALA A 11 2.33 -1.54 6.81
CA ALA A 11 0.91 -1.78 7.00
C ALA A 11 0.20 -2.12 5.68
N GLY A 12 0.51 -1.38 4.61
CA GLY A 12 -0.03 -1.67 3.27
C GLY A 12 0.43 -3.03 2.73
N PHE A 13 1.69 -3.39 2.97
CA PHE A 13 2.24 -4.70 2.62
C PHE A 13 1.54 -5.83 3.37
N ALA A 14 1.40 -5.69 4.70
CA ALA A 14 0.73 -6.68 5.53
C ALA A 14 -0.75 -6.86 5.13
N GLY A 15 -1.44 -5.77 4.78
CA GLY A 15 -2.81 -5.82 4.26
C GLY A 15 -2.93 -6.60 2.94
N ASN A 16 -2.02 -6.37 1.99
CA ASN A 16 -1.98 -7.14 0.74
C ASN A 16 -1.58 -8.61 0.97
N LEU A 17 -0.68 -8.88 1.92
CA LEU A 17 -0.32 -10.25 2.28
C LEU A 17 -1.53 -11.01 2.86
N LEU A 18 -2.29 -10.36 3.74
CA LEU A 18 -3.53 -10.89 4.28
C LEU A 18 -4.56 -11.14 3.16
N LEU A 19 -4.68 -10.22 2.21
CA LEU A 19 -5.53 -10.40 1.03
C LEU A 19 -5.14 -11.67 0.26
N VAL A 20 -3.85 -11.88 -0.01
CA VAL A 20 -3.36 -13.08 -0.71
C VAL A 20 -3.69 -14.35 0.07
N VAL A 21 -3.51 -14.35 1.39
CA VAL A 21 -3.87 -15.50 2.24
C VAL A 21 -5.38 -15.78 2.17
N LEU A 22 -6.21 -14.75 2.20
CA LEU A 22 -7.65 -14.89 2.09
C LEU A 22 -8.08 -15.41 0.72
N LEU A 23 -7.49 -14.90 -0.37
CA LEU A 23 -7.74 -15.42 -1.73
C LEU A 23 -7.30 -16.88 -1.86
N LEU A 24 -6.17 -17.25 -1.26
CA LEU A 24 -5.69 -18.64 -1.26
C LEU A 24 -6.64 -19.54 -0.48
N GLY A 25 -7.16 -19.07 0.65
CA GLY A 25 -8.20 -19.75 1.42
C GLY A 25 -9.50 -19.94 0.62
N ASP A 26 -9.95 -18.90 -0.08
CA ASP A 26 -11.13 -18.98 -0.95
C ASP A 26 -10.91 -19.92 -2.14
N ALA A 27 -9.70 -19.97 -2.72
CA ALA A 27 -9.36 -20.92 -3.77
C ALA A 27 -9.44 -22.39 -3.30
N THR A 28 -9.19 -22.65 -2.00
CA THR A 28 -9.34 -23.99 -1.41
C THR A 28 -10.78 -24.33 -0.99
N ALA A 29 -11.65 -23.31 -0.82
CA ALA A 29 -13.05 -23.47 -0.42
C ALA A 29 -13.89 -22.34 -1.05
N PRO A 30 -14.35 -22.52 -2.31
CA PRO A 30 -14.97 -21.43 -3.08
C PRO A 30 -16.25 -20.90 -2.43
N GLY A 31 -16.38 -19.57 -2.37
CA GLY A 31 -17.62 -18.87 -2.00
C GLY A 31 -17.62 -18.25 -0.60
N ARG A 32 -16.47 -18.15 0.06
CA ARG A 32 -16.36 -17.52 1.40
C ARG A 32 -15.94 -16.06 1.34
N MET A 33 -15.24 -15.63 0.29
CA MET A 33 -14.69 -14.28 0.24
C MET A 33 -15.58 -13.29 -0.55
N PRO A 34 -16.13 -12.25 0.11
CA PRO A 34 -16.85 -11.20 -0.60
C PRO A 34 -15.86 -10.34 -1.41
N LEU A 35 -16.14 -10.17 -2.71
CA LEU A 35 -15.34 -9.34 -3.62
C LEU A 35 -15.13 -7.91 -3.10
N ALA A 36 -16.10 -7.36 -2.37
CA ALA A 36 -16.00 -6.05 -1.75
C ALA A 36 -14.86 -5.96 -0.73
N VAL A 37 -14.66 -7.02 0.08
CA VAL A 37 -13.57 -7.08 1.06
C VAL A 37 -12.22 -7.16 0.35
N ALA A 38 -12.14 -7.95 -0.72
CA ALA A 38 -10.93 -8.04 -1.54
C ALA A 38 -10.56 -6.67 -2.17
N ALA A 39 -11.55 -5.98 -2.73
CA ALA A 39 -11.34 -4.65 -3.33
C ALA A 39 -10.84 -3.64 -2.29
N VAL A 40 -11.44 -3.61 -1.10
CA VAL A 40 -11.04 -2.69 -0.02
C VAL A 40 -9.62 -2.98 0.47
N LEU A 41 -9.26 -4.25 0.69
CA LEU A 41 -7.90 -4.59 1.11
C LEU A 41 -6.86 -4.25 0.03
N ALA A 42 -7.16 -4.53 -1.24
CA ALA A 42 -6.25 -4.25 -2.35
C ALA A 42 -6.03 -2.74 -2.54
N LEU A 43 -7.12 -1.97 -2.56
CA LEU A 43 -7.06 -0.50 -2.70
C LEU A 43 -6.48 0.16 -1.45
N GLY A 44 -6.83 -0.31 -0.25
CA GLY A 44 -6.30 0.20 1.01
C GLY A 44 -4.82 -0.08 1.16
N GLY A 45 -4.36 -1.29 0.84
CA GLY A 45 -2.96 -1.68 0.88
C GLY A 45 -2.11 -0.88 -0.11
N ALA A 46 -2.58 -0.75 -1.35
CA ALA A 46 -1.93 0.07 -2.37
C ALA A 46 -1.89 1.56 -1.98
N GLY A 47 -2.99 2.10 -1.43
CA GLY A 47 -3.08 3.49 -0.98
C GLY A 47 -2.11 3.81 0.16
N LEU A 48 -2.00 2.92 1.14
CA LEU A 48 -1.04 3.02 2.25
C LEU A 48 0.40 3.02 1.77
N MET A 49 0.76 2.12 0.85
CA MET A 49 2.09 2.08 0.24
C MET A 49 2.40 3.36 -0.54
N LEU A 50 1.47 3.82 -1.38
CA LEU A 50 1.61 5.06 -2.13
C LEU A 50 1.77 6.28 -1.23
N ALA A 51 1.00 6.37 -0.14
CA ALA A 51 1.10 7.44 0.84
C ALA A 51 2.47 7.44 1.56
N GLY A 52 2.93 6.27 2.00
CA GLY A 52 4.25 6.13 2.62
C GLY A 52 5.39 6.47 1.65
N LEU A 53 5.28 6.04 0.38
CA LEU A 53 6.27 6.37 -0.65
C LEU A 53 6.29 7.87 -0.95
N ARG A 54 5.13 8.51 -1.12
CA ARG A 54 5.00 9.96 -1.32
C ARG A 54 5.55 10.79 -0.16
N MET A 55 5.51 10.25 1.05
CA MET A 55 6.12 10.88 2.23
C MET A 55 7.64 10.70 2.28
N LEU A 56 8.18 9.60 1.74
CA LEU A 56 9.61 9.37 1.62
C LEU A 56 10.23 10.11 0.44
N GLU A 57 9.44 10.39 -0.59
CA GLU A 57 9.88 11.13 -1.76
C GLU A 57 10.20 12.58 -1.33
N PRO A 58 11.49 12.96 -1.28
CA PRO A 58 11.85 14.32 -0.94
C PRO A 58 11.24 15.19 -2.03
N ARG A 59 10.46 16.22 -1.66
CA ARG A 59 9.98 17.23 -2.60
C ARG A 59 11.17 17.64 -3.45
N ARG A 60 11.11 17.32 -4.74
CA ARG A 60 12.05 17.70 -5.80
C ARG A 60 11.97 19.23 -6.04
N ARG A 61 12.22 20.02 -4.99
CA ARG A 61 12.65 21.42 -5.03
C ARG A 61 14.16 21.31 -4.78
N GLU A 62 15.05 21.64 -5.69
CA GLU A 62 15.76 22.93 -5.66
C GLU A 62 16.74 23.08 -6.85
N GLY A 63 16.63 22.27 -7.91
CA GLY A 63 17.65 22.22 -8.96
C GLY A 63 17.41 23.04 -10.23
N LEU A 64 16.21 23.60 -10.44
CA LEU A 64 15.84 24.22 -11.72
C LEU A 64 15.55 25.73 -11.66
N ASP A 65 15.43 26.34 -10.48
CA ASP A 65 15.13 27.77 -10.33
C ASP A 65 16.35 28.65 -10.02
N GLN A 66 17.57 28.09 -9.91
CA GLN A 66 18.81 28.87 -9.73
C GLN A 66 19.57 29.13 -11.04
N ARG A 67 18.94 28.97 -12.21
CA ARG A 67 19.59 29.10 -13.54
C ARG A 67 18.84 29.98 -14.56
N SER A 68 18.03 30.94 -14.14
CA SER A 68 17.46 31.94 -15.07
C SER A 68 17.66 33.36 -14.59
#